data_AF-A0A8H7CCR5-F1
#
_entry.id   AF-A0A8H7CCR5-F1
#
_cell.length_a   1.000
_cell.length_b   1.000
_cell.length_c   1.000
_cell.angle_alpha   90.00
_cell.angle_beta   90.00
_cell.angle_gamma   90.00
#
_symmetry.space_group_name_H-M   'P 1'
#
loop_
_entity.id
_entity.type
_entity.pdbx_description
1 polymer ?
#
loop_
_entity_poly.entity_id
_entity_poly.type
_entity_poly.pdbx_seq_one_letter_code
_entity_poly.pdbx_strand_id
1 'polypeptide(L)'
;MRLKSKFFSTLPGTPPTPNDCLAINRGTNIVFTGNTCTGGHGISVGSISSGVTVSGVTISNNVVTNNVNGLRIKTDATATGSTVSNVVYSGNKLSGITSFGVLIDQSYPSTLGTPGTGVVINGVTFSGTNTIAVTSTAHRVEVNCGSTSSCTGTWNFAGLTVTGGTGSTVKNAPVTGGSF
;
A
#
# COMPACT_ATOMS: atom_id res chain seq x y z
N MET A 1 10.70 11.57 -10.72
CA MET A 1 10.25 10.84 -11.94
C MET A 1 8.73 10.75 -11.93
N ARG A 2 8.04 11.03 -13.04
CA ARG A 2 6.57 10.85 -13.16
C ARG A 2 6.28 9.61 -14.00
N LEU A 3 5.56 8.65 -13.43
CA LEU A 3 5.14 7.41 -14.05
C LEU A 3 3.65 7.52 -14.44
N LYS A 4 3.37 7.37 -15.73
CA LYS A 4 2.01 7.24 -16.30
C LYS A 4 1.94 5.96 -17.12
N SER A 5 0.95 5.13 -16.88
CA SER A 5 0.76 3.81 -17.47
C SER A 5 -0.69 3.34 -17.29
N LYS A 6 -1.26 2.71 -18.31
CA LYS A 6 -2.46 1.88 -18.17
C LYS A 6 -2.00 0.42 -18.07
N PHE A 7 -2.10 -0.17 -16.88
CA PHE A 7 -1.76 -1.58 -16.69
C PHE A 7 -3.04 -2.42 -16.77
N PHE A 8 -3.14 -3.21 -17.84
CA PHE A 8 -4.14 -4.27 -17.99
C PHE A 8 -3.42 -5.60 -17.77
N SER A 9 -3.75 -6.35 -16.73
CA SER A 9 -3.16 -7.68 -16.49
C SER A 9 -3.74 -8.78 -17.39
N THR A 10 -4.60 -8.43 -18.35
CA THR A 10 -5.29 -9.38 -19.23
C THR A 10 -4.71 -9.31 -20.65
N LEU A 11 -3.70 -10.13 -20.93
CA LEU A 11 -3.51 -10.63 -22.29
C LEU A 11 -4.52 -11.79 -22.51
N PRO A 12 -5.23 -11.86 -23.66
CA PRO A 12 -6.12 -12.98 -23.93
C PRO A 12 -5.36 -14.32 -23.89
N GLY A 13 -5.87 -15.29 -23.13
CA GLY A 13 -5.39 -16.68 -23.16
C GLY A 13 -4.26 -17.04 -22.19
N THR A 14 -3.78 -16.14 -21.33
CA THR A 14 -2.82 -16.45 -20.26
C THR A 14 -3.49 -16.32 -18.89
N PRO A 15 -3.39 -17.31 -17.98
CA PRO A 15 -3.82 -17.13 -16.60
C PRO A 15 -3.05 -15.94 -16.00
N PRO A 16 -3.72 -14.93 -15.42
CA PRO A 16 -3.04 -13.76 -14.90
C PRO A 16 -2.08 -14.19 -13.79
N THR A 17 -0.77 -14.02 -14.00
CA THR A 17 0.18 -14.04 -12.89
C THR A 17 -0.07 -12.77 -12.09
N PRO A 18 -0.56 -12.83 -10.84
CA PRO A 18 -0.99 -11.64 -10.14
C PRO A 18 0.23 -10.81 -9.73
N ASN A 19 0.66 -9.90 -10.59
CA ASN A 19 1.74 -8.95 -10.30
C ASN A 19 1.15 -7.61 -9.86
N ASP A 20 1.98 -6.81 -9.20
CA ASP A 20 1.63 -5.45 -8.85
C ASP A 20 1.41 -4.59 -10.11
N CYS A 21 0.48 -3.64 -10.03
CA CYS A 21 0.37 -2.57 -11.02
C CYS A 21 1.63 -1.68 -11.02
N LEU A 22 2.21 -1.50 -9.82
CA LEU A 22 3.48 -0.84 -9.61
C LEU A 22 4.13 -1.42 -8.35
N ALA A 23 5.43 -1.69 -8.41
CA ALA A 23 6.27 -2.00 -7.26
C ALA A 23 7.41 -0.97 -7.16
N ILE A 24 7.45 -0.21 -6.07
CA ILE A 24 8.53 0.74 -5.78
C ILE A 24 9.50 0.12 -4.78
N ASN A 25 10.58 -0.51 -5.25
CA ASN A 25 11.53 -1.22 -4.38
C ASN A 25 12.65 -0.33 -3.83
N ARG A 26 12.93 0.81 -4.46
CA ARG A 26 13.95 1.81 -4.07
C ARG A 26 13.77 3.12 -4.83
N GLY A 27 14.34 4.20 -4.30
CA GLY A 27 14.45 5.49 -4.98
C GLY A 27 13.66 6.61 -4.30
N THR A 28 13.88 7.84 -4.76
CA THR A 28 13.28 9.03 -4.17
C THR A 28 12.52 9.88 -5.18
N ASN A 29 11.58 10.71 -4.72
CA ASN A 29 10.83 11.66 -5.54
C ASN A 29 10.07 10.98 -6.70
N ILE A 30 9.30 9.96 -6.34
CA ILE A 30 8.55 9.10 -7.28
C ILE A 30 7.09 9.53 -7.27
N VAL A 31 6.55 9.79 -8.46
CA VAL A 31 5.15 10.18 -8.64
C VAL A 31 4.46 9.19 -9.56
N PHE A 32 3.42 8.52 -9.07
CA PHE A 32 2.55 7.63 -9.83
C PHE A 32 1.14 8.23 -9.86
N THR A 33 0.76 8.80 -11.00
CA THR A 33 -0.49 9.60 -11.07
C THR A 33 -1.34 9.38 -12.31
N GLY A 34 -2.67 9.34 -12.13
CA GLY A 34 -3.64 9.27 -13.23
C GLY A 34 -3.68 7.92 -13.93
N ASN A 35 -3.38 6.83 -13.22
CA ASN A 35 -3.26 5.49 -13.79
C ASN A 35 -4.52 4.66 -13.59
N THR A 36 -4.67 3.61 -14.40
CA THR A 36 -5.69 2.58 -14.21
C THR A 36 -5.01 1.22 -14.03
N CYS A 37 -5.42 0.50 -12.99
CA CYS A 37 -4.93 -0.81 -12.61
C CYS A 37 -6.12 -1.78 -12.47
N THR A 38 -6.10 -2.91 -13.17
CA THR A 38 -7.20 -3.89 -13.09
C THR A 38 -6.68 -5.32 -13.08
N GLY A 39 -7.27 -6.19 -12.25
CA GLY A 39 -7.00 -7.64 -12.23
C GLY A 39 -5.64 -8.04 -11.65
N GLY A 40 -4.99 -7.20 -10.85
CA GLY A 40 -3.64 -7.41 -10.31
C GLY A 40 -3.56 -7.36 -8.78
N HIS A 41 -2.35 -7.10 -8.25
CA HIS A 41 -2.06 -7.09 -6.82
C HIS A 41 -2.08 -5.71 -6.13
N GLY A 42 -2.50 -4.67 -6.86
CA GLY A 42 -2.57 -3.30 -6.32
C GLY A 42 -1.37 -2.44 -6.69
N ILE A 43 -1.25 -1.31 -6.02
CA ILE A 43 -0.10 -0.39 -6.12
C ILE A 43 0.73 -0.60 -4.86
N SER A 44 1.99 -0.97 -5.01
CA SER A 44 2.87 -1.37 -3.90
C SER A 44 4.11 -0.49 -3.80
N VAL A 45 4.40 -0.03 -2.59
CA VAL A 45 5.77 0.31 -2.17
C VAL A 45 6.39 -0.97 -1.61
N GLY A 46 7.45 -1.45 -2.25
CA GLY A 46 8.14 -2.68 -1.93
C GLY A 46 7.82 -3.89 -2.86
N SER A 47 8.28 -5.10 -2.52
CA SER A 47 8.89 -5.40 -1.22
C SER A 47 10.22 -4.68 -1.00
N ILE A 48 10.43 -4.22 0.23
CA ILE A 48 11.60 -3.47 0.65
C ILE A 48 12.60 -4.47 1.21
N SER A 49 13.74 -4.61 0.52
CA SER A 49 14.89 -5.43 0.93
C SER A 49 15.81 -4.65 1.87
N SER A 50 16.89 -5.28 2.36
CA SER A 50 17.93 -4.60 3.15
C SER A 50 18.68 -3.52 2.37
N GLY A 51 19.17 -2.50 3.07
CA GLY A 51 20.08 -1.47 2.56
C GLY A 51 19.49 -0.53 1.50
N VAL A 52 18.17 -0.34 1.46
CA VAL A 52 17.51 0.53 0.47
C VAL A 52 16.73 1.67 1.13
N THR A 53 16.57 2.74 0.38
CA THR A 53 15.73 3.88 0.77
C THR A 53 14.66 4.10 -0.28
N VAL A 54 13.43 4.27 0.19
CA VAL A 54 12.31 4.83 -0.56
C VAL A 54 11.85 6.11 0.14
N SER A 55 11.80 7.24 -0.57
CA SER A 55 11.37 8.50 0.04
C SER A 55 10.65 9.43 -0.93
N GLY A 56 9.66 10.19 -0.44
CA GLY A 56 8.96 11.19 -1.25
C GLY A 56 8.17 10.53 -2.38
N VAL A 57 7.26 9.63 -2.01
CA VAL A 57 6.39 8.91 -2.93
C VAL A 57 5.03 9.59 -2.96
N THR A 58 4.54 9.93 -4.15
CA THR A 58 3.17 10.42 -4.34
C THR A 58 2.41 9.46 -5.26
N ILE A 59 1.36 8.84 -4.75
CA ILE A 59 0.44 7.96 -5.48
C ILE A 59 -0.91 8.68 -5.54
N SER A 60 -1.26 9.24 -6.70
CA SER A 60 -2.44 10.12 -6.77
C SER A 60 -3.34 9.94 -7.99
N ASN A 61 -4.62 10.21 -7.82
CA ASN A 61 -5.62 10.20 -8.91
C ASN A 61 -5.65 8.89 -9.70
N ASN A 62 -5.35 7.76 -9.06
CA ASN A 62 -5.36 6.45 -9.69
C ASN A 62 -6.73 5.78 -9.53
N VAL A 63 -7.10 4.96 -10.50
CA VAL A 63 -8.26 4.09 -10.48
C VAL A 63 -7.80 2.63 -10.38
N VAL A 64 -8.20 1.92 -9.33
CA VAL A 64 -7.88 0.49 -9.16
C VAL A 64 -9.16 -0.33 -9.07
N THR A 65 -9.32 -1.33 -9.92
CA THR A 65 -10.54 -2.14 -9.96
C THR A 65 -10.24 -3.63 -9.97
N ASN A 66 -11.02 -4.42 -9.23
CA ASN A 66 -10.94 -5.89 -9.27
C ASN A 66 -9.52 -6.43 -9.01
N ASN A 67 -8.79 -5.79 -8.10
CA ASN A 67 -7.47 -6.23 -7.65
C ASN A 67 -7.57 -7.00 -6.34
N VAL A 68 -6.58 -7.85 -6.08
CA VAL A 68 -6.44 -8.54 -4.79
C VAL A 68 -6.25 -7.54 -3.65
N ASN A 69 -5.36 -6.57 -3.85
CA ASN A 69 -5.11 -5.50 -2.87
C ASN A 69 -5.28 -4.14 -3.53
N GLY A 70 -5.59 -3.13 -2.72
CA GLY A 70 -5.65 -1.75 -3.15
C GLY A 70 -4.27 -1.09 -3.13
N LEU A 71 -3.93 -0.52 -1.97
CA LEU A 71 -2.69 0.22 -1.74
C LEU A 71 -1.82 -0.52 -0.72
N ARG A 72 -0.53 -0.71 -1.01
CA ARG A 72 0.37 -1.48 -0.14
C ARG A 72 1.68 -0.79 0.18
N ILE A 73 2.17 -1.03 1.40
CA ILE A 73 3.59 -0.94 1.74
C ILE A 73 3.97 -2.31 2.31
N LYS A 74 4.90 -3.01 1.65
CA LYS A 74 5.37 -4.34 2.06
C LYS A 74 6.87 -4.31 2.30
N THR A 75 7.32 -4.75 3.47
CA THR A 75 8.75 -4.83 3.80
C THR A 75 9.12 -6.25 4.18
N ASP A 76 10.28 -6.72 3.72
CA ASP A 76 10.73 -8.07 4.04
C ASP A 76 10.96 -8.16 5.57
N ALA A 77 10.49 -9.24 6.20
CA ALA A 77 10.60 -9.43 7.65
C ALA A 77 12.06 -9.49 8.12
N THR A 78 12.96 -9.93 7.23
CA THR A 78 14.40 -10.04 7.46
C THR A 78 15.19 -8.82 6.99
N ALA A 79 14.55 -7.82 6.39
CA ALA A 79 15.26 -6.64 5.90
C ALA A 79 15.81 -5.79 7.05
N THR A 80 17.00 -5.24 6.84
CA THR A 80 17.71 -4.39 7.79
C THR A 80 18.30 -3.17 7.11
N GLY A 81 18.45 -2.07 7.87
CA GLY A 81 19.13 -0.85 7.39
C GLY A 81 18.37 -0.15 6.25
N SER A 82 17.04 -0.26 6.22
CA SER A 82 16.22 0.32 5.16
C SER A 82 15.23 1.34 5.71
N THR A 83 14.81 2.27 4.84
CA THR A 83 13.81 3.29 5.19
C THR A 83 12.76 3.44 4.09
N VAL A 84 11.52 3.64 4.51
CA VAL A 84 10.41 4.12 3.67
C VAL A 84 9.90 5.39 4.31
N SER A 85 9.89 6.51 3.61
CA SER A 85 9.45 7.77 4.20
C SER A 85 8.64 8.65 3.27
N ASN A 86 7.77 9.47 3.86
CA ASN A 86 6.99 10.48 3.14
C ASN A 86 6.19 9.87 1.98
N VAL A 87 5.34 8.88 2.28
CA VAL A 87 4.42 8.28 1.31
C VAL A 87 3.08 9.01 1.38
N VAL A 88 2.65 9.57 0.25
CA VAL A 88 1.41 10.33 0.14
C VAL A 88 0.47 9.68 -0.87
N TYR A 89 -0.73 9.36 -0.42
CA TYR A 89 -1.86 8.95 -1.23
C TYR A 89 -2.85 10.12 -1.36
N SER A 90 -3.33 10.41 -2.57
CA SER A 90 -4.32 11.48 -2.77
C SER A 90 -5.24 11.26 -3.96
N GLY A 91 -6.55 11.43 -3.80
CA GLY A 91 -7.50 11.37 -4.92
C GLY A 91 -7.67 9.98 -5.55
N ASN A 92 -7.22 8.90 -4.89
CA ASN A 92 -7.30 7.56 -5.46
C ASN A 92 -8.72 6.98 -5.28
N LYS A 93 -9.22 6.30 -6.32
CA LYS A 93 -10.51 5.61 -6.32
C LYS A 93 -10.33 4.12 -6.58
N LEU A 94 -10.71 3.30 -5.62
CA LEU A 94 -10.54 1.85 -5.67
C LEU A 94 -11.87 1.15 -5.45
N SER A 95 -12.13 0.05 -6.18
CA SER A 95 -13.36 -0.72 -6.04
C SER A 95 -13.18 -2.19 -6.39
N GLY A 96 -13.97 -3.07 -5.75
CA GLY A 96 -13.90 -4.51 -5.99
C GLY A 96 -12.60 -5.13 -5.50
N ILE A 97 -12.02 -4.57 -4.44
CA ILE A 97 -10.78 -5.09 -3.85
C ILE A 97 -11.09 -6.34 -3.01
N THR A 98 -10.41 -7.45 -3.28
CA THR A 98 -10.85 -8.77 -2.80
C THR A 98 -10.16 -9.28 -1.53
N SER A 99 -9.04 -8.68 -1.11
CA SER A 99 -8.31 -9.09 0.11
C SER A 99 -8.05 -7.94 1.06
N PHE A 100 -7.34 -6.88 0.64
CA PHE A 100 -6.98 -5.76 1.52
C PHE A 100 -7.14 -4.42 0.81
N GLY A 101 -7.99 -3.54 1.33
CA GLY A 101 -8.12 -2.16 0.83
C GLY A 101 -6.81 -1.40 0.94
N VAL A 102 -6.26 -1.34 2.16
CA VAL A 102 -4.90 -0.89 2.45
C VAL A 102 -4.18 -1.97 3.27
N LEU A 103 -2.96 -2.33 2.88
CA LEU A 103 -2.09 -3.24 3.63
C LEU A 103 -0.71 -2.63 3.84
N ILE A 104 -0.35 -2.35 5.09
CA ILE A 104 1.00 -1.94 5.48
C ILE A 104 1.58 -3.01 6.37
N ASP A 105 2.51 -3.81 5.84
CA ASP A 105 2.93 -5.05 6.48
C ASP A 105 4.45 -5.22 6.45
N GLN A 106 5.04 -5.41 7.63
CA GLN A 106 6.46 -5.66 7.80
C GLN A 106 6.82 -7.15 7.88
N SER A 107 5.91 -8.05 7.51
CA SER A 107 6.10 -9.50 7.61
C SER A 107 6.35 -10.22 6.28
N TYR A 108 6.59 -9.50 5.18
CA TYR A 108 6.78 -10.11 3.85
C TYR A 108 7.96 -11.13 3.86
N PRO A 109 7.88 -12.29 3.19
CA PRO A 109 6.85 -12.73 2.22
C PRO A 109 5.54 -13.25 2.81
N SER A 110 5.42 -13.37 4.14
CA SER A 110 4.14 -13.67 4.77
C SER A 110 3.17 -12.49 4.64
N THR A 111 1.89 -12.74 4.89
CA THR A 111 0.88 -11.69 5.02
C THR A 111 0.35 -11.73 6.45
N LEU A 112 0.48 -10.61 7.16
CA LEU A 112 0.12 -10.48 8.58
C LEU A 112 0.78 -11.54 9.48
N GLY A 113 1.99 -11.98 9.12
CA GLY A 113 2.83 -12.87 9.94
C GLY A 113 3.61 -12.09 11.01
N THR A 114 4.74 -12.65 11.47
CA THR A 114 5.64 -11.97 12.41
C THR A 114 6.35 -10.80 11.71
N PRO A 115 6.07 -9.54 12.09
CA PRO A 115 6.69 -8.39 11.45
C PRO A 115 8.16 -8.20 11.89
N GLY A 116 9.01 -7.79 10.95
CA GLY A 116 10.37 -7.32 11.22
C GLY A 116 10.41 -5.86 11.70
N THR A 117 11.56 -5.44 12.21
CA THR A 117 11.81 -4.07 12.70
C THR A 117 12.94 -3.35 11.97
N GLY A 118 13.65 -4.02 11.05
CA GLY A 118 14.83 -3.47 10.38
C GLY A 118 14.53 -2.52 9.21
N VAL A 119 13.25 -2.33 8.87
CA VAL A 119 12.79 -1.27 7.96
C VAL A 119 12.03 -0.23 8.77
N VAL A 120 12.47 1.04 8.70
CA VAL A 120 11.75 2.15 9.35
C VAL A 120 10.80 2.79 8.35
N ILE A 121 9.50 2.73 8.63
CA ILE A 121 8.45 3.42 7.88
C ILE A 121 8.11 4.71 8.62
N ASN A 122 8.44 5.86 8.03
CA ASN A 122 8.23 7.18 8.64
C ASN A 122 7.31 8.06 7.78
N GLY A 123 6.09 8.27 8.27
CA GLY A 123 5.10 9.14 7.62
C GLY A 123 4.38 8.51 6.43
N VAL A 124 3.10 8.18 6.64
CA VAL A 124 2.16 7.74 5.60
C VAL A 124 0.91 8.61 5.68
N THR A 125 0.58 9.29 4.58
CA THR A 125 -0.49 10.29 4.57
C THR A 125 -1.50 9.99 3.47
N PHE A 126 -2.78 10.00 3.83
CA PHE A 126 -3.90 10.10 2.91
C PHE A 126 -4.43 11.54 2.93
N SER A 127 -4.12 12.28 1.88
CA SER A 127 -4.52 13.68 1.70
C SER A 127 -5.65 13.80 0.68
N GLY A 128 -6.48 14.84 0.83
CA GLY A 128 -7.69 14.99 0.00
C GLY A 128 -8.66 13.84 0.26
N THR A 129 -9.31 13.33 -0.79
CA THR A 129 -10.29 12.23 -0.68
C THR A 129 -9.78 11.00 -1.40
N ASN A 130 -9.64 9.88 -0.68
CA ASN A 130 -9.33 8.57 -1.22
C ASN A 130 -10.47 7.62 -0.85
N THR A 131 -11.09 6.99 -1.83
CA THR A 131 -12.24 6.10 -1.62
C THR A 131 -11.90 4.69 -2.04
N ILE A 132 -12.12 3.72 -1.16
CA ILE A 132 -11.86 2.30 -1.42
C ILE A 132 -13.12 1.50 -1.07
N ALA A 133 -13.66 0.76 -2.03
CA ALA A 133 -14.72 -0.22 -1.78
C ALA A 133 -14.15 -1.64 -1.86
N VAL A 134 -14.16 -2.36 -0.74
CA VAL A 134 -13.68 -3.75 -0.66
C VAL A 134 -14.86 -4.73 -0.71
N THR A 135 -14.62 -5.97 -1.11
CA THR A 135 -15.66 -7.01 -1.10
C THR A 135 -16.02 -7.42 0.33
N SER A 136 -17.14 -8.11 0.53
CA SER A 136 -17.66 -8.45 1.86
C SER A 136 -16.71 -9.27 2.74
N THR A 137 -15.82 -10.06 2.13
CA THR A 137 -14.84 -10.90 2.84
C THR A 137 -13.46 -10.25 2.98
N ALA A 138 -13.24 -9.09 2.37
CA ALA A 138 -11.96 -8.41 2.39
C ALA A 138 -11.77 -7.59 3.66
N HIS A 139 -10.52 -7.37 4.04
CA HIS A 139 -10.15 -6.44 5.11
C HIS A 139 -10.07 -5.01 4.56
N ARG A 140 -10.51 -4.03 5.36
CA ARG A 140 -10.50 -2.63 4.95
C ARG A 140 -9.10 -2.04 5.06
N VAL A 141 -8.55 -1.98 6.27
CA VAL A 141 -7.18 -1.50 6.53
C VAL A 141 -6.48 -2.43 7.51
N GLU A 142 -5.33 -2.94 7.11
CA GLU A 142 -4.47 -3.76 7.98
C GLU A 142 -3.08 -3.13 8.06
N VAL A 143 -2.63 -2.83 9.28
CA VAL A 143 -1.29 -2.35 9.57
C VAL A 143 -0.61 -3.29 10.56
N ASN A 144 0.48 -3.92 10.14
CA ASN A 144 1.25 -4.88 10.92
C ASN A 144 2.71 -4.41 11.03
N CYS A 145 2.95 -3.45 11.93
CA CYS A 145 4.30 -2.97 12.21
C CYS A 145 5.00 -3.79 13.31
N GLY A 146 6.31 -3.95 13.16
CA GLY A 146 7.18 -4.65 14.11
C GLY A 146 7.16 -4.04 15.51
N SER A 147 7.33 -2.72 15.56
CA SER A 147 7.36 -1.94 16.79
C SER A 147 6.96 -0.49 16.48
N THR A 148 6.68 0.28 17.53
CA THR A 148 6.50 1.74 17.41
C THR A 148 7.78 2.47 17.03
N SER A 149 8.94 1.80 17.03
CA SER A 149 10.20 2.31 16.52
C SER A 149 10.46 1.96 15.05
N SER A 150 9.78 0.94 14.51
CA SER A 150 9.85 0.59 13.07
C SER A 150 8.76 1.28 12.24
N CYS A 151 7.67 1.74 12.86
CA CYS A 151 6.69 2.63 12.24
C CYS A 151 6.54 3.91 13.06
N THR A 152 7.08 5.00 12.53
CA THR A 152 7.29 6.26 13.25
C THR A 152 6.66 7.45 12.52
N GLY A 153 6.79 8.63 13.14
CA GLY A 153 6.28 9.90 12.60
C GLY A 153 4.77 10.03 12.74
N THR A 154 4.17 10.85 11.88
CA THR A 154 2.72 11.08 11.87
C THR A 154 2.09 10.36 10.69
N TRP A 155 1.13 9.48 10.96
CA TRP A 155 0.35 8.82 9.92
C TRP A 155 -1.06 9.42 9.91
N ASN A 156 -1.33 10.27 8.93
CA ASN A 156 -2.61 10.98 8.81
C ASN A 156 -3.48 10.29 7.76
N PHE A 157 -4.50 9.57 8.21
CA PHE A 157 -5.44 8.85 7.37
C PHE A 157 -6.77 9.60 7.19
N ALA A 158 -6.87 10.87 7.60
CA ALA A 158 -8.11 11.66 7.53
C ALA A 158 -8.74 11.67 6.12
N GLY A 159 -7.92 11.64 5.07
CA GLY A 159 -8.38 11.57 3.69
C GLY A 159 -8.72 10.17 3.17
N LEU A 160 -8.79 9.14 4.03
CA LEU A 160 -9.09 7.76 3.65
C LEU A 160 -10.50 7.36 4.07
N THR A 161 -11.29 6.87 3.10
CA THR A 161 -12.56 6.20 3.35
C THR A 161 -12.54 4.81 2.72
N VAL A 162 -12.74 3.78 3.53
CA VAL A 162 -12.85 2.38 3.09
C VAL A 162 -14.21 1.82 3.51
N THR A 163 -14.96 1.24 2.57
CA THR A 163 -16.29 0.66 2.81
C THR A 163 -16.34 -0.81 2.44
N GLY A 164 -17.32 -1.53 3.01
CA GLY A 164 -17.47 -2.98 2.88
C GLY A 164 -16.61 -3.75 3.89
N GLY A 165 -16.33 -5.02 3.56
CA GLY A 165 -15.35 -5.84 4.28
C GLY A 165 -15.67 -6.19 5.73
N THR A 166 -14.69 -6.84 6.37
CA THR A 166 -14.81 -7.48 7.69
C THR A 166 -14.30 -6.61 8.84
N GLY A 167 -13.46 -5.62 8.59
CA GLY A 167 -12.88 -4.78 9.64
C GLY A 167 -11.52 -4.20 9.28
N SER A 168 -10.87 -3.61 10.30
CA SER A 168 -9.53 -3.05 10.21
C SER A 168 -8.75 -3.31 11.50
N THR A 169 -7.43 -3.55 11.39
CA THR A 169 -6.52 -3.66 12.53
C THR A 169 -5.32 -2.75 12.32
N VAL A 170 -4.93 -2.03 13.38
CA VAL A 170 -3.71 -1.21 13.37
C VAL A 170 -2.81 -1.62 14.52
N LYS A 171 -1.65 -2.19 14.20
CA LYS A 171 -0.65 -2.64 15.16
C LYS A 171 0.61 -1.78 15.05
N ASN A 172 1.05 -1.24 16.19
CA ASN A 172 2.34 -0.56 16.36
C ASN A 172 2.58 0.61 15.40
N ALA A 173 1.53 1.33 14.98
CA ALA A 173 1.64 2.48 14.09
C ALA A 173 0.85 3.69 14.63
N PRO A 174 1.38 4.92 14.48
CA PRO A 174 0.76 6.14 14.99
C PRO A 174 -0.30 6.70 14.02
N VAL A 175 -1.29 5.87 13.68
CA VAL A 175 -2.38 6.24 12.74
C VAL A 175 -3.41 7.12 13.41
N THR A 176 -3.83 8.18 12.73
CA THR A 176 -4.92 9.06 13.15
C THR A 176 -5.87 9.35 11.99
N GLY A 177 -7.16 9.53 12.30
CA GLY A 177 -8.20 9.87 11.33
C GLY A 177 -8.59 8.73 10.37
N GLY A 178 -9.45 9.08 9.42
CA GLY A 178 -9.99 8.17 8.40
C GLY A 178 -11.29 7.50 8.84
N SER A 179 -11.95 6.86 7.88
CA SER A 179 -13.16 6.07 8.09
C SER A 179 -12.97 4.72 7.42
N PHE A 180 -12.69 3.69 8.22
CA PHE A 180 -12.39 2.33 7.80
C PHE A 180 -12.52 1.36 8.98
#